data_AF-A0A956YUP2-F1
#
_entry.id   AF-A0A956YUP2-F1
#
_cell.length_a   1.000
_cell.length_b   1.000
_cell.length_c   1.000
_cell.angle_alpha   90.00
_cell.angle_beta   90.00
_cell.angle_gamma   90.00
#
_symmetry.space_group_name_H-M   'P 1'
#
loop_
_entity.id
_entity.type
_entity.pdbx_description
1 polymer ?
#
loop_
_entity_poly.entity_id
_entity_poly.type
_entity_poly.pdbx_seq_one_letter_code
_entity_poly.pdbx_strand_id
1 'polypeptide(L)' 'MQDDTKTREQFQEVMDYRALVLRYEAIDAEIDQLIMTHGGHSEDMPDADRERYRMLARQRDDLQNEMRAMEQRLLDEE' A
#
# COMPACT_ATOMS: atom_id res chain seq x y z
N MET A 1 11.33 33.18 4.93
CA MET A 1 11.96 32.26 3.95
C MET A 1 12.10 30.82 4.45
N GLN A 2 12.17 30.54 5.76
CA GLN A 2 12.15 29.15 6.27
C GLN A 2 10.76 28.48 6.25
N ASP A 3 9.68 29.27 6.40
CA ASP A 3 8.29 28.75 6.38
C ASP A 3 7.90 28.10 5.04
N ASP A 4 8.22 28.76 3.92
CA ASP A 4 7.81 28.30 2.59
C ASP A 4 8.46 26.95 2.18
N THR A 5 9.64 26.65 2.70
CA THR A 5 10.32 25.37 2.44
C THR A 5 9.67 24.24 3.23
N LYS A 6 9.38 24.46 4.52
CA LYS A 6 8.74 23.47 5.39
C LYS A 6 7.34 23.11 4.87
N THR A 7 6.56 24.09 4.41
CA THR A 7 5.24 23.83 3.81
C THR A 7 5.32 23.01 2.52
N ARG A 8 6.37 23.18 1.71
CA ARG A 8 6.57 22.39 0.48
C ARG A 8 6.98 20.95 0.78
N GLU A 9 7.83 20.75 1.77
CA GLU A 9 8.25 19.42 2.22
C GLU A 9 7.05 18.64 2.76
N GLN A 10 6.26 19.24 3.66
CA GLN A 10 5.03 18.63 4.18
C GLN A 10 4.00 18.32 3.09
N PHE A 11 3.83 19.22 2.11
CA PHE A 11 2.95 18.95 0.97
C PHE A 11 3.42 17.77 0.13
N GLN A 12 4.73 17.65 -0.09
CA GLN A 12 5.32 16.53 -0.83
C GLN A 12 5.10 15.20 -0.09
N GLU A 13 5.31 15.17 1.23
CA GLU A 13 5.09 13.97 2.03
C GLU A 13 3.63 13.51 2.01
N VAL A 14 2.66 14.44 2.03
CA VAL A 14 1.23 14.11 1.86
C VAL A 14 0.95 13.53 0.48
N MET A 15 1.60 14.04 -0.57
CA MET A 15 1.46 13.49 -1.93
C MET A 15 2.08 12.09 -2.04
N ASP A 16 3.23 11.87 -1.43
CA ASP A 16 3.90 10.57 -1.41
C ASP A 16 3.06 9.54 -0.63
N TYR A 17 2.52 9.92 0.53
CA TYR A 17 1.60 9.07 1.30
C TYR A 17 0.37 8.69 0.48
N ARG A 18 -0.26 9.65 -0.19
CA ARG A 18 -1.41 9.40 -1.05
C ARG A 18 -1.08 8.43 -2.18
N ALA A 19 0.10 8.55 -2.79
CA ALA A 19 0.54 7.63 -3.83
C ALA A 19 0.71 6.20 -3.29
N LEU A 20 1.22 6.04 -2.06
CA LEU A 20 1.31 4.72 -1.40
C LEU A 20 -0.06 4.12 -1.13
N VAL A 21 -1.00 4.91 -0.60
CA VAL A 21 -2.39 4.47 -0.36
C VAL A 21 -3.05 3.97 -1.65
N LEU A 22 -2.95 4.73 -2.74
CA LEU A 22 -3.53 4.34 -4.03
C LEU A 22 -2.92 3.04 -4.57
N ARG A 23 -1.61 2.82 -4.38
CA ARG A 23 -0.96 1.56 -4.76
C ARG A 23 -1.41 0.41 -3.87
N TYR A 24 -1.57 0.65 -2.58
CA TYR A 24 -2.07 -0.33 -1.63
C TYR A 24 -3.48 -0.79 -2.01
N GLU A 25 -4.39 0.17 -2.27
CA GLU A 25 -5.77 -0.10 -2.67
C GLU A 25 -5.86 -0.87 -4.00
N ALA A 26 -4.99 -0.55 -4.96
CA ALA A 26 -4.94 -1.28 -6.22
C ALA A 26 -4.55 -2.75 -6.02
N ILE A 27 -3.55 -3.03 -5.18
CA ILE A 27 -3.13 -4.40 -4.87
C ILE A 27 -4.22 -5.14 -4.09
N ASP A 28 -4.86 -4.48 -3.13
CA ASP A 28 -5.97 -5.07 -2.36
C ASP A 28 -7.13 -5.46 -3.27
N ALA A 29 -7.50 -4.58 -4.22
CA ALA A 29 -8.53 -4.87 -5.22
C ALA A 29 -8.14 -6.04 -6.15
N GLU A 30 -6.87 -6.16 -6.56
CA GLU A 30 -6.38 -7.31 -7.33
C GLU A 30 -6.45 -8.62 -6.54
N ILE A 31 -6.13 -8.58 -5.24
CA ILE A 31 -6.24 -9.73 -4.34
C ILE A 31 -7.69 -10.15 -4.20
N ASP A 32 -8.60 -9.21 -3.97
CA ASP A 32 -10.03 -9.48 -3.85
C ASP A 32 -10.60 -10.10 -5.13
N GLN A 33 -10.25 -9.55 -6.29
CA GLN A 33 -10.66 -10.10 -7.57
C GLN A 33 -10.14 -11.54 -7.76
N LEU A 34 -8.89 -11.79 -7.40
CA LEU A 34 -8.28 -13.11 -7.48
C LEU A 34 -9.01 -14.11 -6.57
N ILE A 35 -9.25 -13.74 -5.31
CA ILE A 35 -9.99 -14.56 -4.34
C ILE A 35 -11.41 -14.87 -4.85
N MET A 36 -12.13 -13.85 -5.32
CA MET A 36 -13.50 -14.00 -5.83
C MET A 36 -13.57 -14.89 -7.08
N THR A 37 -12.55 -14.86 -7.93
CA THR A 37 -12.46 -15.71 -9.13
C THR A 37 -12.41 -17.20 -8.77
N HIS A 38 -11.82 -17.54 -7.62
CA HIS A 38 -11.66 -18.92 -7.14
C HIS A 38 -12.67 -19.30 -6.06
N GLY A 39 -13.83 -18.64 -6.00
CA GLY A 39 -14.91 -19.04 -5.08
C GLY A 39 -14.80 -18.47 -3.67
N GLY A 40 -13.97 -17.44 -3.46
CA GLY A 40 -13.88 -16.73 -2.19
C GLY A 40 -12.83 -17.27 -1.22
N HIS A 41 -12.10 -18.31 -1.60
CA HIS A 41 -11.07 -18.93 -0.77
C HIS A 41 -9.78 -19.16 -1.55
N SER A 42 -8.65 -18.81 -0.94
CA SER A 42 -7.32 -18.97 -1.56
C SER A 42 -6.85 -20.43 -1.63
N GLU A 43 -7.50 -21.32 -0.87
CA GLU A 43 -7.23 -22.77 -0.89
C GLU A 43 -7.68 -23.43 -2.20
N ASP A 44 -8.70 -22.86 -2.85
CA ASP A 44 -9.25 -23.34 -4.12
C ASP A 44 -8.47 -22.83 -5.34
N MET A 45 -7.49 -21.94 -5.13
CA MET A 45 -6.64 -21.41 -6.20
C MET A 45 -5.69 -22.50 -6.73
N PRO A 46 -5.55 -22.62 -8.07
CA PRO A 46 -4.47 -23.41 -8.67
C PRO A 46 -3.11 -22.80 -8.32
N ASP A 47 -2.04 -23.59 -8.43
CA ASP A 47 -0.72 -23.21 -7.92
C ASP A 47 -0.18 -21.89 -8.51
N ALA A 48 -0.43 -21.61 -9.80
CA ALA A 48 -0.01 -20.36 -10.44
C ALA A 48 -0.72 -19.12 -9.85
N ASP A 49 -2.02 -19.22 -9.61
CA ASP A 49 -2.80 -18.13 -9.00
C ASP A 49 -2.46 -17.97 -7.52
N ARG A 50 -2.15 -19.07 -6.83
CA ARG A 50 -1.66 -19.04 -5.45
C ARG A 50 -0.28 -18.36 -5.34
N GLU A 51 0.60 -18.58 -6.31
CA GLU A 51 1.88 -17.87 -6.38
C GLU A 51 1.66 -16.37 -6.61
N ARG A 52 0.80 -16.00 -7.55
CA ARG A 52 0.40 -14.60 -7.77
C ARG A 52 -0.19 -13.97 -6.52
N TYR A 53 -1.11 -14.65 -5.83
CA TYR A 53 -1.69 -14.20 -4.57
C TYR A 53 -0.61 -13.92 -3.52
N ARG A 54 0.35 -14.83 -3.34
CA ARG A 54 1.46 -14.63 -2.39
C ARG A 54 2.34 -13.43 -2.75
N MET A 55 2.61 -13.23 -4.04
CA MET A 55 3.36 -12.06 -4.50
C MET A 55 2.63 -10.75 -4.22
N LEU A 56 1.32 -10.70 -4.51
CA LEU A 56 0.48 -9.53 -4.23
C LEU A 56 0.39 -9.25 -2.73
N ALA A 57 0.16 -10.29 -1.91
CA ALA A 57 0.09 -10.16 -0.46
C ALA A 57 1.39 -9.58 0.13
N ARG A 58 2.55 -10.05 -0.36
CA ARG A 58 3.84 -9.51 0.06
C ARG A 58 4.00 -8.03 -0.30
N GLN A 59 3.64 -7.65 -1.52
CA GLN A 59 3.72 -6.26 -1.96
C GLN A 59 2.78 -5.35 -1.16
N ARG A 60 1.58 -5.84 -0.80
CA ARG A 60 0.65 -5.13 0.07
C ARG A 60 1.26 -4.89 1.45
N ASP A 61 1.87 -5.91 2.04
CA ASP A 61 2.51 -5.80 3.36
C ASP A 61 3.71 -4.83 3.32
N ASP A 62 4.52 -4.85 2.25
CA ASP A 62 5.62 -3.91 2.05
C ASP A 62 5.10 -2.46 1.97
N LEU A 63 4.04 -2.20 1.20
CA LEU A 63 3.39 -0.89 1.12
C LEU A 63 2.80 -0.45 2.47
N GLN A 64 2.19 -1.36 3.22
CA GLN A 64 1.66 -1.04 4.55
C GLN A 64 2.76 -0.64 5.53
N ASN A 65 3.91 -1.31 5.48
CA ASN A 65 5.06 -0.95 6.30
C ASN A 65 5.61 0.43 5.92
N GLU A 66 5.67 0.75 4.63
CA GLU A 66 6.10 2.06 4.14
C GLU A 66 5.15 3.18 4.58
N MET A 67 3.83 2.95 4.48
CA MET A 67 2.81 3.88 5.00
C MET A 67 2.99 4.12 6.49
N ARG A 68 3.16 3.08 7.31
CA ARG A 68 3.39 3.22 8.76
C ARG A 68 4.66 4.00 9.09
N ALA A 69 5.74 3.78 8.35
CA ALA A 69 6.98 4.51 8.54
C ALA A 69 6.84 6.00 8.16
N MET A 70 6.00 6.31 7.17
CA MET A 70 5.69 7.69 6.80
C MET A 70 4.76 8.36 7.80
N GLU A 71 3.73 7.66 8.29
CA GLU A 71 2.85 8.12 9.36
C GLU A 71 3.62 8.48 10.63
N GLN A 72 4.58 7.63 11.04
CA GLN A 72 5.45 7.94 12.18
C GLN A 72 6.23 9.24 11.96
N ARG A 73 6.84 9.43 10.79
CA ARG A 73 7.57 10.68 10.49
C ARG A 73 6.66 11.91 10.51
N LEU A 74 5.48 11.82 9.91
CA LEU A 74 4.51 12.93 9.87
C LEU A 74 3.99 13.30 11.26
N LEU A 75 3.85 12.32 12.17
CA LEU A 75 3.35 12.53 13.52
C LEU A 75 4.46 12.92 14.53
N ASP A 76 5.70 12.47 14.31
CA ASP A 76 6.86 12.80 15.14
C ASP A 76 7.44 14.20 14.82
N GLU A 77 7.00 14.84 13.73
CA GLU A 77 7.38 16.21 13.34
C GLU A 77 6.51 17.33 13.98
N GLU A 78 5.51 16.97 14.80
CA GLU A 78 4.73 17.91 15.65
C GLU A 78 5.47 18.32 16.94
#